data_AF-A0A661XX79-F1
#
_entry.id   AF-A0A661XX79-F1
#
_cell.length_a   1.000
_cell.length_b   1.000
_cell.length_c   1.000
_cell.angle_alpha   90.00
_cell.angle_beta   90.00
_cell.angle_gamma   90.00
#
_symmetry.space_group_name_H-M   'P 1'
#
loop_
_entity.id
_entity.type
_entity.pdbx_description
1 polymer ?
#
loop_
_entity_poly.entity_id
_entity_poly.type
_entity_poly.pdbx_seq_one_letter_code
_entity_poly.pdbx_strand_id
1 'polypeptide(L)'
;MRKLFVLIAIFISTTTLSQSCLPEGITFTTQEQIDNFQTDFPGCIEIEGSVVIEENSSNITNLSGLNVLTSIGGSLWIRNNASLLNMTGLNNLISVGEFVSIQLNDALLNLAGLENL
;
A
#
# COMPACT_ATOMS: atom_id res chain seq x y z
N MET A 1 -44.93 -30.24 10.98
CA MET A 1 -43.56 -29.95 10.51
C MET A 1 -43.37 -28.46 10.36
N ARG A 2 -43.06 -27.76 11.46
CA ARG A 2 -42.70 -26.33 11.45
C ARG A 2 -41.19 -26.26 11.38
N LYS A 3 -40.64 -25.77 10.28
CA LYS A 3 -39.19 -25.64 10.08
C LYS A 3 -38.66 -24.58 11.05
N LEU A 4 -37.85 -25.02 12.00
CA LEU A 4 -37.14 -24.22 12.97
C LEU A 4 -35.99 -23.51 12.23
N PHE A 5 -36.10 -22.19 12.02
CA PHE A 5 -34.98 -21.38 11.54
C PHE A 5 -34.05 -21.12 12.73
N VAL A 6 -32.97 -21.88 12.81
CA VAL A 6 -31.89 -21.64 13.76
C VAL A 6 -31.01 -20.53 13.20
N LEU A 7 -31.24 -19.30 13.66
CA LEU A 7 -30.29 -18.20 13.56
C LEU A 7 -29.19 -18.45 14.60
N ILE A 8 -28.12 -19.13 14.23
CA ILE A 8 -26.87 -19.02 14.97
C ILE A 8 -26.09 -17.88 14.33
N ALA A 9 -26.24 -16.69 14.90
CA ALA A 9 -25.26 -15.64 14.72
C ALA A 9 -23.97 -16.14 15.37
N ILE A 10 -23.04 -16.63 14.55
CA ILE A 10 -21.68 -16.87 15.01
C ILE A 10 -21.07 -15.49 15.19
N PHE A 11 -21.13 -14.97 16.41
CA PHE A 11 -20.24 -13.91 16.87
C PHE A 11 -18.84 -14.53 16.91
N ILE A 12 -18.15 -14.51 15.76
CA ILE A 12 -16.70 -14.74 15.76
C ILE A 12 -16.14 -13.49 16.41
N SER A 13 -15.74 -13.61 17.67
CA SER A 13 -14.90 -12.60 18.32
C SER A 13 -13.62 -12.53 17.50
N THR A 14 -13.53 -11.58 16.58
CA THR A 14 -12.28 -11.32 15.89
C THR A 14 -11.39 -10.61 16.90
N THR A 15 -10.68 -11.39 17.72
CA THR A 15 -9.42 -10.91 18.27
C THR A 15 -8.64 -10.42 17.07
N THR A 16 -8.45 -9.11 16.98
CA THR A 16 -7.59 -8.47 15.99
C THR A 16 -6.16 -8.90 16.31
N LEU A 17 -5.81 -10.12 15.91
CA LEU A 17 -4.43 -10.46 15.68
C LEU A 17 -4.05 -9.53 14.53
N SER A 18 -3.14 -8.59 14.80
CA SER A 18 -2.48 -7.85 13.72
C SER A 18 -1.95 -8.91 12.76
N GLN A 19 -2.65 -9.10 11.64
CA GLN A 19 -2.20 -10.00 10.60
C GLN A 19 -0.94 -9.36 10.06
N SER A 20 0.20 -10.05 10.17
CA SER A 20 1.45 -9.57 9.58
C SER A 20 1.19 -9.20 8.13
N CYS A 21 1.47 -7.96 7.78
CA CYS A 21 1.25 -7.48 6.45
C CYS A 21 2.57 -7.38 5.70
N LEU A 22 2.74 -8.26 4.72
CA LEU A 22 3.83 -8.24 3.75
C LEU A 22 5.22 -8.17 4.42
N PRO A 23 5.61 -9.14 5.26
CA PRO A 23 6.92 -9.18 5.92
C PRO A 23 8.09 -9.24 4.92
N GLU A 24 7.87 -9.88 3.78
CA GLU A 24 8.85 -9.93 2.68
C GLU A 24 8.80 -8.70 1.77
N GLY A 25 7.87 -7.77 2.03
CA GLY A 25 7.64 -6.58 1.22
C GLY A 25 6.78 -6.84 -0.02
N ILE A 26 6.75 -5.85 -0.91
CA ILE A 26 5.94 -5.87 -2.13
C ILE A 26 6.60 -5.03 -3.23
N THR A 27 6.43 -5.46 -4.48
CA THR A 27 6.83 -4.69 -5.66
C THR A 27 5.61 -4.39 -6.52
N PHE A 28 5.33 -3.11 -6.75
CA PHE A 28 4.31 -2.62 -7.66
C PHE A 28 4.96 -2.29 -9.01
N THR A 29 4.43 -2.89 -10.07
CA THR A 29 4.92 -2.74 -11.46
C THR A 29 3.87 -2.27 -12.45
N THR A 30 2.60 -2.19 -12.01
CA THR A 30 1.47 -1.69 -12.79
C THR A 30 0.56 -0.82 -11.92
N GLN A 31 -0.20 0.08 -12.55
CA GLN A 31 -1.20 0.90 -11.85
C GLN A 31 -2.29 0.04 -11.20
N GLU A 32 -2.71 -1.04 -11.86
CA GLU A 32 -3.74 -1.94 -11.34
C GLU A 32 -3.37 -2.55 -9.98
N GLN A 33 -2.09 -2.90 -9.76
CA GLN A 33 -1.64 -3.42 -8.46
C GLN A 33 -1.76 -2.38 -7.34
N ILE A 34 -1.50 -1.11 -7.65
CA ILE A 34 -1.70 -0.01 -6.70
C ILE A 34 -3.19 0.17 -6.41
N ASP A 35 -4.01 0.21 -7.46
CA ASP A 35 -5.46 0.45 -7.34
C ASP A 35 -6.16 -0.68 -6.57
N ASN A 36 -5.68 -1.92 -6.71
CA ASN A 36 -6.22 -3.10 -6.05
C ASN A 36 -5.61 -3.38 -4.66
N PHE A 37 -4.65 -2.59 -4.18
CA PHE A 37 -3.90 -2.88 -2.95
C PHE A 37 -4.81 -3.24 -1.76
N GLN A 38 -5.87 -2.46 -1.52
CA GLN A 38 -6.81 -2.71 -0.41
C GLN A 38 -7.78 -3.86 -0.66
N THR A 39 -7.97 -4.28 -1.91
CA THR A 39 -8.74 -5.48 -2.25
C THR A 39 -7.90 -6.72 -2.03
N ASP A 40 -6.62 -6.68 -2.41
CA ASP A 40 -5.69 -7.81 -2.32
C ASP A 40 -5.14 -8.00 -0.89
N PHE A 41 -4.97 -6.90 -0.16
CA PHE A 41 -4.43 -6.87 1.21
C PHE A 41 -5.38 -6.10 2.16
N PRO A 42 -6.59 -6.63 2.42
CA PRO A 42 -7.61 -5.92 3.18
C PRO A 42 -7.15 -5.63 4.62
N GLY A 43 -7.23 -4.36 5.01
CA GLY A 43 -6.84 -3.90 6.35
C GLY A 43 -5.33 -3.77 6.56
N CYS A 44 -4.51 -4.01 5.54
CA CYS A 44 -3.09 -3.71 5.62
C CYS A 44 -2.86 -2.19 5.60
N ILE A 45 -2.35 -1.67 6.72
CA ILE A 45 -1.99 -0.27 6.92
C ILE A 45 -0.49 -0.09 7.21
N GLU A 46 0.22 -1.15 7.56
CA GLU A 46 1.66 -1.14 7.86
C GLU A 46 2.33 -2.26 7.08
N ILE A 47 3.21 -1.95 6.12
CA ILE A 47 3.94 -2.98 5.38
C ILE A 47 5.21 -3.30 6.16
N GLU A 48 5.35 -4.53 6.65
CA GLU A 48 6.49 -4.93 7.49
C GLU A 48 7.81 -4.98 6.70
N GLY A 49 7.77 -5.39 5.44
CA GLY A 49 8.92 -5.45 4.56
C GLY A 49 9.18 -4.15 3.80
N SER A 50 9.91 -4.26 2.68
CA SER A 50 10.20 -3.13 1.81
C SER A 50 9.18 -2.94 0.70
N VAL A 51 9.02 -1.71 0.23
CA VAL A 51 8.14 -1.37 -0.90
C VAL A 51 8.97 -0.90 -2.07
N VAL A 52 8.77 -1.50 -3.23
CA VAL A 52 9.35 -1.07 -4.51
C VAL A 52 8.21 -0.66 -5.44
N ILE A 53 8.28 0.55 -6.00
CA ILE A 53 7.35 1.06 -7.00
C ILE A 53 8.18 1.37 -8.26
N GLU A 54 8.05 0.51 -9.26
CA GLU A 54 8.85 0.53 -10.49
C GLU A 54 8.04 0.00 -11.66
N GLU A 55 7.61 0.92 -12.54
CA GLU A 55 6.81 0.58 -13.71
C GLU A 55 7.56 -0.37 -14.65
N ASN A 56 6.82 -1.30 -15.28
CA ASN A 56 7.39 -2.23 -16.25
C ASN A 56 6.56 -2.27 -17.53
N SER A 57 5.38 -2.90 -17.48
CA SER A 57 4.50 -3.09 -18.64
C SER A 57 3.33 -2.10 -18.70
N SER A 58 3.11 -1.34 -17.63
CA SER A 58 2.02 -0.38 -17.47
C SER A 58 2.51 0.80 -16.65
N ASN A 59 2.22 2.01 -17.12
CA ASN A 59 2.65 3.23 -16.44
C ASN A 59 2.02 3.34 -15.06
N ILE A 60 2.82 3.76 -14.07
CA ILE A 60 2.32 4.15 -12.76
C ILE A 60 2.15 5.68 -12.78
N THR A 61 0.90 6.13 -12.63
CA THR A 61 0.51 7.54 -12.78
C THR A 61 0.16 8.19 -11.46
N ASN A 62 -0.23 7.40 -10.46
CA ASN A 62 -0.59 7.88 -9.13
C ASN A 62 -0.42 6.76 -8.09
N LEU A 63 -0.36 7.15 -6.81
CA LEU A 63 -0.21 6.22 -5.68
C LEU A 63 -1.48 6.14 -4.81
N SER A 64 -2.65 6.57 -5.33
CA SER A 64 -3.84 6.83 -4.51
C SER A 64 -4.37 5.60 -3.76
N GLY A 65 -4.19 4.40 -4.32
CA GLY A 65 -4.55 3.14 -3.65
C GLY A 65 -3.70 2.79 -2.42
N LEU A 66 -2.59 3.51 -2.20
CA LEU A 66 -1.70 3.34 -1.05
C LEU A 66 -2.01 4.31 0.10
N ASN A 67 -3.08 5.12 0.00
CA ASN A 67 -3.40 6.17 0.95
C ASN A 67 -3.72 5.69 2.37
N VAL A 68 -3.90 4.40 2.58
CA VAL A 68 -4.12 3.83 3.91
C VAL A 68 -2.81 3.54 4.67
N LEU A 69 -1.67 3.55 3.97
CA LEU A 69 -0.39 3.15 4.57
C LEU A 69 0.10 4.21 5.55
N THR A 70 0.44 3.76 6.76
CA THR A 70 0.99 4.59 7.84
C THR A 70 2.45 4.30 8.11
N SER A 71 2.94 3.10 7.82
CA SER A 71 4.37 2.76 7.96
C SER A 71 4.85 1.72 6.93
N ILE A 72 6.15 1.77 6.65
CA ILE A 72 6.92 0.76 5.92
C ILE A 72 8.09 0.34 6.82
N GLY A 73 8.18 -0.93 7.19
CA GLY A 73 9.22 -1.44 8.09
C GLY A 73 10.58 -1.55 7.42
N GLY A 74 10.62 -1.78 6.11
CA GLY A 74 11.85 -1.79 5.32
C GLY A 74 12.16 -0.44 4.66
N SER A 75 12.69 -0.53 3.43
CA SER A 75 12.98 0.62 2.58
C SER A 75 11.83 0.93 1.62
N LEU A 76 11.72 2.19 1.22
CA LEU A 76 10.81 2.64 0.16
C LEU A 76 11.62 3.08 -1.07
N TRP A 77 11.48 2.34 -2.17
CA TRP A 77 12.03 2.70 -3.46
C TRP A 77 10.92 3.12 -4.43
N ILE A 78 11.02 4.33 -4.97
CA ILE A 78 10.14 4.82 -6.04
C ILE A 78 11.03 5.20 -7.22
N ARG A 79 11.10 4.35 -8.23
CA ARG A 79 12.02 4.54 -9.35
C ARG A 79 11.45 4.13 -10.69
N ASN A 80 11.96 4.72 -11.77
CA ASN A 80 11.55 4.39 -13.14
C ASN A 80 10.03 4.49 -13.35
N ASN A 81 9.38 5.54 -12.82
CA ASN A 81 7.96 5.82 -13.09
C ASN A 81 7.84 7.09 -13.92
N ALA A 82 7.92 6.97 -15.25
CA ALA A 82 8.06 8.10 -16.16
C ALA A 82 6.82 9.02 -16.18
N SER A 83 5.67 8.53 -15.73
CA SER A 83 4.41 9.29 -15.70
C SER A 83 4.01 9.80 -14.31
N LEU A 84 4.77 9.48 -13.26
CA LEU A 84 4.40 9.85 -11.89
C LEU A 84 4.79 11.30 -11.58
N LEU A 85 3.79 12.14 -11.26
CA LEU A 85 3.98 13.59 -11.09
C LEU A 85 4.33 14.03 -9.67
N ASN A 86 3.93 13.25 -8.67
CA ASN A 86 4.13 13.50 -7.24
C ASN A 86 3.85 12.20 -6.44
N MET A 87 3.92 12.28 -5.11
CA MET A 87 3.70 11.15 -4.20
C MET A 87 2.31 11.14 -3.56
N THR A 88 1.34 11.90 -4.10
CA THR A 88 -0.03 11.93 -3.58
C THR A 88 -0.60 10.51 -3.57
N GLY A 89 -1.14 10.14 -2.42
CA GLY A 89 -1.44 8.74 -2.10
C GLY A 89 -0.53 8.15 -1.03
N LEU A 90 0.59 8.79 -0.67
CA LEU A 90 1.40 8.44 0.51
C LEU A 90 1.21 9.41 1.68
N ASN A 91 0.18 10.28 1.61
CA ASN A 91 -0.02 11.37 2.57
C ASN A 91 -0.14 10.91 4.03
N ASN A 92 -0.52 9.66 4.28
CA ASN A 92 -0.65 9.12 5.64
C ASN A 92 0.60 8.37 6.13
N LEU A 93 1.63 8.24 5.29
CA LEU A 93 2.88 7.56 5.65
C LEU A 93 3.67 8.41 6.65
N ILE A 94 3.92 7.87 7.83
CA ILE A 94 4.59 8.54 8.96
C ILE A 94 6.02 8.03 9.13
N SER A 95 6.30 6.78 8.76
CA SER A 95 7.63 6.21 8.94
C SER A 95 8.03 5.23 7.83
N VAL A 96 9.33 5.24 7.53
CA VAL A 96 10.04 4.24 6.73
C VAL A 96 11.24 3.77 7.56
N GLY A 97 11.37 2.47 7.78
CA GLY A 97 12.30 1.92 8.77
C GLY A 97 13.77 2.06 8.39
N GLU A 98 14.08 1.96 7.10
CA GLU A 98 15.46 2.09 6.60
C GLU A 98 15.69 3.40 5.86
N PHE A 99 15.34 3.48 4.58
CA PHE A 99 15.53 4.69 3.78
C PHE A 99 14.46 4.87 2.71
N VAL A 100 14.35 6.12 2.23
CA VAL A 100 13.55 6.48 1.06
C VAL A 100 14.47 6.82 -0.10
N SER A 101 14.25 6.20 -1.25
CA SER A 101 14.98 6.47 -2.48
C SER A 101 14.02 6.76 -3.62
N ILE A 102 14.10 7.99 -4.15
CA ILE A 102 13.29 8.48 -5.27
C ILE A 102 14.24 8.84 -6.41
N GLN A 103 14.23 8.08 -7.50
CA GLN A 103 15.20 8.23 -8.59
C GLN A 103 14.56 7.91 -9.94
N LEU A 104 15.01 8.53 -11.03
CA LEU A 104 14.56 8.16 -12.39
C LEU A 104 13.03 8.26 -12.58
N ASN A 105 12.40 9.30 -12.02
CA ASN A 105 10.98 9.61 -12.24
C ASN A 105 10.90 10.91 -13.04
N ASP A 106 11.04 10.83 -14.37
CA ASP A 106 11.32 11.98 -15.24
C ASP A 106 10.26 13.10 -15.22
N ALA A 107 9.00 12.75 -14.95
CA ALA A 107 7.90 13.70 -14.87
C ALA A 107 7.63 14.24 -13.45
N LEU A 108 8.43 13.85 -12.45
CA LEU A 108 8.21 14.22 -11.05
C LEU A 108 8.38 15.72 -10.85
N LEU A 109 7.31 16.39 -10.42
CA LEU A 109 7.28 17.85 -10.24
C LEU A 109 7.63 18.28 -8.82
N ASN A 110 7.27 17.46 -7.82
CA ASN A 110 7.48 17.72 -6.41
C ASN A 110 7.29 16.45 -5.58
N LEU A 111 7.54 16.56 -4.28
CA LEU A 111 7.38 15.48 -3.30
C LEU A 111 6.06 15.60 -2.50
N ALA A 112 5.05 16.30 -3.02
CA ALA A 112 3.75 16.37 -2.36
C ALA A 112 3.21 14.94 -2.17
N GLY A 113 2.68 14.65 -1.00
CA GLY A 113 2.37 13.30 -0.55
C GLY A 113 3.28 12.74 0.54
N LEU A 114 4.46 13.32 0.77
CA LEU A 114 5.40 12.86 1.82
C LEU A 114 5.48 13.84 3.01
N GLU A 115 4.48 14.69 3.21
CA GLU A 115 4.56 15.78 4.20
C GLU A 115 4.64 15.30 5.66
N ASN A 116 4.22 14.05 5.93
CA ASN A 116 4.18 13.47 7.28
C ASN A 116 5.38 12.58 7.62
N LEU A 117 6.31 12.40 6.68
CA LEU A 117 7.54 11.63 6.87
C LEU A 117 8.69 12.52 7.36
#